data_AF-A0A3D5YEM3-F1
#
_entry.id   AF-A0A3D5YEM3-F1
#
_cell.length_a   1.000
_cell.length_b   1.000
_cell.length_c   1.000
_cell.angle_alpha   90.00
_cell.angle_beta   90.00
_cell.angle_gamma   90.00
#
_symmetry.space_group_name_H-M   'P 1'
#
loop_
_entity.id
_entity.type
_entity.pdbx_description
1 polymer ?
#
loop_
_entity_poly.entity_id
_entity_poly.type
_entity_poly.pdbx_seq_one_letter_code
_entity_poly.pdbx_strand_id
1 'polypeptide(L)'
;MNIVSGNTIAIARQVIPREQLDLTIKEFFETAFEEKDYQIDRKITEVLKAVNFNAPTNKPIKEFSGGQQARLLLAYAMIQRPDILLLDEPTNNLDRNGIGDLISFLMEYDKTVVVISHDADFLNLFTDGVLYLNKARCQVEQYWGDYYDVVEQIAAQIEKEQMQNARAEKKIADAKEKINFFSNK
;
A
#
# COMPACT_ATOMS: atom_id res chain seq x y z
N MET A 1 -13.20 -8.65 -6.12
CA MET A 1 -12.44 -7.82 -7.06
C MET A 1 -13.28 -6.63 -7.51
N ASN A 2 -12.72 -5.43 -7.61
CA ASN A 2 -13.41 -4.29 -8.24
C ASN A 2 -12.86 -4.10 -9.66
N ILE A 3 -13.71 -3.77 -10.62
CA ILE A 3 -13.28 -3.44 -11.99
C ILE A 3 -13.34 -1.92 -12.14
N VAL A 4 -12.22 -1.29 -12.48
CA VAL A 4 -12.14 0.14 -12.74
C VAL A 4 -11.45 0.35 -14.09
N SER A 5 -12.16 0.97 -15.03
CA SER A 5 -11.65 1.24 -16.39
C SER A 5 -11.12 0.00 -17.13
N GLY A 6 -11.73 -1.17 -16.89
CA GLY A 6 -11.32 -2.45 -17.49
C GLY A 6 -10.17 -3.16 -16.77
N ASN A 7 -9.54 -2.52 -15.77
CA ASN A 7 -8.53 -3.13 -14.92
C ASN A 7 -9.15 -3.72 -13.66
N THR A 8 -8.59 -4.83 -13.22
CA THR A 8 -8.99 -5.53 -12.00
C THR A 8 -8.20 -5.03 -10.80
N ILE A 9 -8.89 -4.66 -9.73
CA ILE A 9 -8.28 -4.16 -8.49
C ILE A 9 -8.64 -5.12 -7.35
N ALA A 10 -7.62 -5.57 -6.61
CA ALA A 10 -7.82 -6.24 -5.34
C ALA A 10 -7.21 -5.41 -4.21
N ILE A 11 -7.90 -5.41 -3.07
CA ILE A 11 -7.44 -4.80 -1.83
C ILE A 11 -7.24 -5.94 -0.84
N ALA A 12 -6.05 -6.03 -0.23
CA ALA A 12 -5.84 -6.93 0.88
C ALA A 12 -6.65 -6.43 2.09
N ARG A 13 -7.59 -7.25 2.56
CA ARG A 13 -8.35 -6.93 3.78
C ARG A 13 -7.43 -7.09 4.99
N GLN A 14 -7.68 -6.33 6.05
CA GLN A 14 -6.94 -6.47 7.30
C GLN A 14 -7.49 -7.58 8.22
N VAL A 15 -8.78 -7.93 8.07
CA VAL A 15 -9.45 -8.92 8.93
C VAL A 15 -10.35 -9.83 8.09
N ILE A 16 -10.37 -11.12 8.45
CA ILE A 16 -11.31 -12.10 7.88
C ILE A 16 -12.67 -11.91 8.57
N PRO A 17 -13.76 -11.67 7.82
CA PRO A 17 -15.13 -11.60 8.36
C PRO A 17 -15.48 -12.83 9.20
N ARG A 18 -16.23 -12.64 10.29
CA ARG A 18 -16.57 -13.73 11.24
C ARG A 18 -17.28 -14.90 10.57
N GLU A 19 -18.17 -14.61 9.62
CA GLU A 19 -18.88 -15.61 8.80
C GLU A 19 -17.95 -16.47 7.91
N GLN A 20 -16.74 -16.00 7.61
CA GLN A 20 -15.75 -16.73 6.82
C GLN A 20 -14.77 -17.52 7.69
N LEU A 21 -14.80 -17.37 9.02
CA LEU A 21 -13.87 -18.07 9.93
C LEU A 21 -14.15 -19.58 10.02
N ASP A 22 -15.38 -20.00 9.78
CA ASP A 22 -15.77 -21.42 9.78
C ASP A 22 -15.42 -22.14 8.47
N LEU A 23 -15.10 -21.38 7.40
CA LEU A 23 -14.67 -21.95 6.13
C LEU A 23 -13.30 -22.60 6.28
N THR A 24 -13.09 -23.69 5.54
CA THR A 24 -11.75 -24.19 5.27
C THR A 24 -10.96 -23.20 4.41
N ILE A 25 -9.63 -23.31 4.42
CA ILE A 25 -8.77 -22.52 3.51
C ILE A 25 -9.27 -22.64 2.06
N LYS A 26 -9.57 -23.86 1.59
CA LYS A 26 -10.04 -24.07 0.22
C LYS A 26 -11.34 -23.33 -0.06
N GLU A 27 -12.36 -23.53 0.77
CA GLU A 27 -13.67 -22.87 0.60
C GLU A 27 -13.53 -21.35 0.64
N PHE A 28 -12.67 -20.84 1.52
CA PHE A 28 -12.37 -19.41 1.57
C PHE A 28 -11.78 -18.90 0.26
N PHE A 29 -10.73 -19.55 -0.27
CA PHE A 29 -10.14 -19.15 -1.55
C PHE A 29 -11.09 -19.32 -2.75
N GLU A 30 -11.98 -20.31 -2.71
CA GLU A 30 -13.04 -20.45 -3.73
C GLU A 30 -13.98 -19.24 -3.75
N THR A 31 -14.21 -18.56 -2.61
CA THR A 31 -15.00 -17.31 -2.59
C THR A 31 -14.37 -16.13 -3.33
N ALA A 32 -13.09 -16.24 -3.73
CA ALA A 32 -12.42 -15.22 -4.54
C ALA A 32 -12.89 -15.20 -6.01
N PHE A 33 -13.55 -16.27 -6.47
CA PHE A 33 -13.94 -16.47 -7.86
C PHE A 33 -15.45 -16.64 -7.99
N GLU A 34 -16.05 -16.05 -9.03
CA GLU A 34 -17.48 -16.21 -9.32
C GLU A 34 -17.78 -17.61 -9.91
N GLU A 35 -16.83 -18.15 -10.67
CA GLU A 35 -16.93 -19.46 -11.29
C GLU A 35 -15.94 -20.45 -10.66
N LYS A 36 -16.27 -21.75 -10.76
CA LYS A 36 -15.43 -22.80 -10.22
C LYS A 36 -14.12 -22.91 -11.00
N ASP A 37 -13.01 -22.61 -10.32
CA ASP A 37 -11.67 -22.78 -10.86
C ASP A 37 -11.14 -24.20 -10.58
N TYR A 38 -11.03 -25.02 -11.63
CA TYR A 38 -10.50 -26.39 -11.51
C TYR A 38 -9.00 -26.44 -11.17
N GLN A 39 -8.29 -25.33 -11.28
CA GLN A 39 -6.87 -25.20 -10.91
C GLN A 39 -6.70 -24.54 -9.53
N ILE A 40 -7.78 -24.37 -8.76
CA ILE A 40 -7.74 -23.63 -7.48
C ILE A 40 -6.71 -24.20 -6.52
N ASP A 41 -6.57 -25.52 -6.37
CA ASP A 41 -5.63 -26.13 -5.43
C ASP A 41 -4.17 -25.76 -5.77
N ARG A 42 -3.84 -25.70 -7.08
CA ARG A 42 -2.54 -25.26 -7.56
C ARG A 42 -2.33 -23.77 -7.26
N LYS A 43 -3.31 -22.93 -7.57
CA LYS A 43 -3.24 -21.48 -7.31
C LYS A 43 -3.08 -21.19 -5.81
N ILE A 44 -3.83 -21.87 -4.96
CA ILE A 44 -3.71 -21.79 -3.49
C ILE A 44 -2.27 -22.13 -3.08
N THR A 45 -1.72 -23.24 -3.57
CA THR A 45 -0.35 -23.65 -3.22
C THR A 45 0.69 -22.61 -3.64
N GLU A 46 0.54 -22.02 -4.84
CA GLU A 46 1.43 -20.96 -5.34
C GLU A 46 1.36 -19.70 -4.45
N VAL A 47 0.16 -19.20 -4.13
CA VAL A 47 0.03 -17.98 -3.32
C VAL A 47 0.35 -18.18 -1.85
N LEU A 48 0.07 -19.35 -1.29
CA LEU A 48 0.44 -19.69 0.10
C LEU A 48 1.96 -19.78 0.26
N LYS A 49 2.64 -20.32 -0.75
CA LYS A 49 4.10 -20.34 -0.79
C LYS A 49 4.68 -18.91 -0.85
N ALA A 50 4.08 -18.03 -1.65
CA ALA A 50 4.53 -16.65 -1.78
C ALA A 50 4.43 -15.83 -0.48
N VAL A 51 3.49 -16.18 0.42
CA VAL A 51 3.39 -15.57 1.75
C VAL A 51 4.06 -16.40 2.86
N ASN A 52 4.88 -17.37 2.47
CA ASN A 52 5.54 -18.34 3.36
C ASN A 52 4.61 -18.92 4.42
N PHE A 53 3.49 -19.42 3.92
CA PHE A 53 2.50 -20.09 4.74
C PHE A 53 2.29 -21.50 4.21
N ASN A 54 2.50 -22.48 5.08
CA ASN A 54 2.21 -23.88 4.76
C ASN A 54 1.10 -24.35 5.71
N ALA A 55 -0.06 -24.64 5.14
CA ALA A 55 -1.21 -25.11 5.90
C ALA A 55 -2.05 -26.07 5.06
N PRO A 56 -2.64 -27.10 5.70
CA PRO A 56 -3.56 -28.01 5.02
C PRO A 56 -4.83 -27.26 4.62
N THR A 57 -5.22 -27.38 3.34
CA THR A 57 -6.30 -26.57 2.74
C THR A 57 -7.70 -26.91 3.28
N ASN A 58 -7.84 -28.06 3.93
CA ASN A 58 -9.08 -28.52 4.57
C ASN A 58 -9.24 -28.05 6.03
N LYS A 59 -8.29 -27.27 6.56
CA LYS A 59 -8.37 -26.78 7.94
C LYS A 59 -9.21 -25.50 8.02
N PRO A 60 -10.13 -25.37 9.00
CA PRO A 60 -10.92 -24.16 9.22
C PRO A 60 -10.07 -22.94 9.55
N ILE A 61 -10.50 -21.76 9.09
CA ILE A 61 -9.76 -20.51 9.26
C ILE A 61 -9.63 -20.09 10.74
N LYS A 62 -10.67 -20.33 11.54
CA LYS A 62 -10.71 -20.01 12.98
C LYS A 62 -9.60 -20.69 13.80
N GLU A 63 -8.99 -21.76 13.28
CA GLU A 63 -7.93 -22.49 13.97
C GLU A 63 -6.52 -21.88 13.74
N PHE A 64 -6.43 -20.84 12.93
CA PHE A 64 -5.19 -20.11 12.70
C PHE A 64 -5.08 -18.88 13.60
N SER A 65 -3.85 -18.53 13.99
CA SER A 65 -3.59 -17.32 14.75
C SER A 65 -3.86 -16.06 13.89
N GLY A 66 -3.98 -14.89 14.53
CA GLY A 66 -4.20 -13.63 13.81
C GLY A 66 -3.13 -13.34 12.75
N GLY A 67 -1.86 -13.62 13.01
CA GLY A 67 -0.78 -13.46 12.03
C GLY A 67 -0.88 -14.46 10.86
N GLN A 68 -1.33 -15.68 11.12
CA GLN A 68 -1.59 -16.65 10.05
C GLN A 68 -2.81 -16.25 9.19
N GLN A 69 -3.84 -15.69 9.82
CA GLN A 69 -5.00 -15.13 9.11
C GLN A 69 -4.61 -13.92 8.25
N ALA A 70 -3.69 -13.08 8.71
CA ALA A 70 -3.14 -11.98 7.91
C ALA A 70 -2.42 -12.50 6.65
N ARG A 71 -1.62 -13.57 6.75
CA ARG A 71 -1.00 -14.23 5.58
C ARG A 71 -2.04 -14.80 4.62
N LEU A 72 -3.11 -15.41 5.14
CA LEU A 72 -4.23 -15.90 4.32
C LEU A 72 -4.93 -14.76 3.55
N LEU A 73 -5.14 -13.61 4.19
CA LEU A 73 -5.76 -12.43 3.57
C LEU A 73 -4.91 -11.85 2.43
N LEU A 74 -3.59 -11.77 2.66
CA LEU A 74 -2.65 -11.33 1.64
C LEU A 74 -2.67 -12.28 0.44
N ALA A 75 -2.54 -13.59 0.69
CA ALA A 75 -2.61 -14.61 -0.35
C ALA A 75 -3.96 -14.61 -1.10
N TYR A 76 -5.06 -14.33 -0.40
CA TYR A 76 -6.40 -14.18 -0.99
C TYR A 76 -6.52 -12.98 -1.93
N ALA A 77 -5.84 -11.86 -1.65
CA ALA A 77 -5.77 -10.75 -2.58
C ALA A 77 -4.95 -11.12 -3.82
N MET A 78 -3.87 -11.88 -3.64
CA MET A 78 -2.95 -12.29 -4.70
C MET A 78 -3.52 -13.35 -5.65
N ILE A 79 -4.36 -14.28 -5.15
CA ILE A 79 -4.89 -15.40 -5.96
C ILE A 79 -5.72 -14.92 -7.16
N GLN A 80 -6.34 -13.75 -7.04
CA GLN A 80 -7.15 -13.11 -8.09
C GLN A 80 -6.27 -12.58 -9.24
N ARG A 81 -4.95 -12.49 -9.06
CA ARG A 81 -3.98 -11.88 -9.99
C ARG A 81 -4.49 -10.55 -10.57
N PRO A 82 -4.90 -9.59 -9.70
CA PRO A 82 -5.46 -8.32 -10.16
C PRO A 82 -4.45 -7.54 -10.98
N ASP A 83 -4.88 -6.55 -11.76
CA ASP A 83 -3.98 -5.62 -12.46
C ASP A 83 -3.36 -4.60 -11.50
N ILE A 84 -4.09 -4.28 -10.43
CA ILE A 84 -3.64 -3.40 -9.35
C ILE A 84 -3.88 -4.10 -8.01
N LEU A 85 -2.81 -4.30 -7.25
CA LEU A 85 -2.86 -4.81 -5.87
C LEU A 85 -2.68 -3.66 -4.88
N LEU A 86 -3.67 -3.44 -4.02
CA LEU A 86 -3.63 -2.42 -2.97
C LEU A 86 -3.38 -3.09 -1.62
N LEU A 87 -2.29 -2.70 -0.96
CA LEU A 87 -1.87 -3.22 0.34
C LEU A 87 -1.81 -2.10 1.37
N ASP A 88 -2.53 -2.27 2.48
CA ASP A 88 -2.56 -1.31 3.59
C ASP A 88 -1.92 -1.92 4.83
N GLU A 89 -0.76 -1.40 5.22
CA GLU A 89 0.11 -1.87 6.30
C GLU A 89 0.38 -3.40 6.25
N PRO A 90 0.90 -3.92 5.12
CA PRO A 90 1.00 -5.37 4.90
C PRO A 90 2.05 -6.06 5.77
N THR A 91 2.98 -5.32 6.37
CA THR A 91 3.98 -5.84 7.30
C THR A 91 3.39 -6.13 8.69
N ASN A 92 2.21 -5.60 8.98
CA ASN A 92 1.58 -5.75 10.28
C ASN A 92 1.24 -7.23 10.54
N ASN A 93 1.60 -7.74 11.72
CA ASN A 93 1.46 -9.15 12.12
C ASN A 93 2.33 -10.15 11.33
N LEU A 94 3.29 -9.71 10.53
CA LEU A 94 4.32 -10.57 9.93
C LEU A 94 5.58 -10.62 10.81
N ASP A 95 6.24 -11.78 10.82
CA ASP A 95 7.58 -11.93 11.38
C ASP A 95 8.63 -11.57 10.31
N ARG A 96 9.91 -11.53 10.70
CA ARG A 96 11.01 -11.16 9.78
C ARG A 96 11.06 -12.02 8.53
N ASN A 97 10.77 -13.32 8.64
CA ASN A 97 10.76 -14.21 7.48
C ASN A 97 9.61 -13.83 6.55
N GLY A 98 8.39 -13.70 7.07
CA GLY A 98 7.22 -13.31 6.28
C GLY A 98 7.35 -11.95 5.61
N ILE A 99 8.06 -10.99 6.21
CA ILE A 99 8.40 -9.71 5.55
C ILE A 99 9.32 -9.96 4.34
N GLY A 100 10.36 -10.79 4.48
CA GLY A 100 11.26 -11.13 3.37
C GLY A 100 10.55 -11.85 2.21
N ASP A 101 9.62 -12.73 2.52
CA ASP A 101 8.82 -13.43 1.51
C ASP A 101 7.84 -12.48 0.80
N LEU A 102 7.20 -11.58 1.55
CA LEU A 102 6.37 -10.52 0.99
C LEU A 102 7.18 -9.63 0.04
N ILE A 103 8.37 -9.16 0.45
CA ILE A 103 9.25 -8.36 -0.41
C ILE A 103 9.58 -9.12 -1.70
N SER A 104 9.99 -10.39 -1.58
CA SER A 104 10.33 -11.22 -2.74
C SER A 104 9.15 -11.34 -3.71
N PHE A 105 7.95 -11.56 -3.18
CA PHE A 105 6.73 -11.58 -3.99
C PHE A 105 6.44 -10.23 -4.66
N LEU A 106 6.55 -9.12 -3.93
CA LEU A 106 6.30 -7.78 -4.47
C LEU A 106 7.26 -7.43 -5.60
N MET A 107 8.53 -7.84 -5.49
CA MET A 107 9.53 -7.66 -6.54
C MET A 107 9.30 -8.55 -7.77
N GLU A 108 8.69 -9.73 -7.59
CA GLU A 108 8.34 -10.65 -8.69
C GLU A 108 6.97 -10.34 -9.32
N TYR A 109 6.18 -9.46 -8.71
CA TYR A 109 4.85 -9.13 -9.18
C TYR A 109 4.93 -8.32 -10.48
N ASP A 110 4.37 -8.87 -11.55
CA ASP A 110 4.51 -8.35 -12.92
C ASP A 110 3.57 -7.18 -13.25
N LYS A 111 2.75 -6.76 -12.28
CA LYS A 111 1.75 -5.71 -12.43
C LYS A 111 1.90 -4.62 -11.37
N THR A 112 0.92 -3.74 -11.23
CA THR A 112 1.02 -2.60 -10.32
C THR A 112 0.68 -3.00 -8.89
N VAL A 113 1.54 -2.61 -7.94
CA VAL A 113 1.23 -2.65 -6.51
C VAL A 113 1.24 -1.23 -5.94
N VAL A 114 0.26 -0.91 -5.11
CA VAL A 114 0.28 0.30 -4.28
C VAL A 114 0.30 -0.14 -2.83
N VAL A 115 1.34 0.27 -2.13
CA VAL A 115 1.58 -0.08 -0.73
C VAL A 115 1.47 1.17 0.13
N ILE A 116 0.74 1.06 1.23
CA ILE A 116 0.72 2.04 2.31
C ILE A 116 1.45 1.40 3.49
N SER A 117 2.53 2.04 3.96
CA SER A 117 3.23 1.61 5.17
C SER A 117 3.94 2.78 5.84
N HIS A 118 4.22 2.62 7.13
CA HIS A 118 5.10 3.51 7.91
C HIS A 118 6.56 3.00 7.99
N ASP A 119 6.86 1.80 7.46
CA ASP A 119 8.21 1.22 7.45
C ASP A 119 8.98 1.68 6.21
N ALA A 120 9.88 2.66 6.40
CA ALA A 120 10.68 3.25 5.33
C ALA A 120 11.67 2.25 4.71
N ASP A 121 12.30 1.39 5.53
CA ASP A 121 13.26 0.39 5.04
C ASP A 121 12.55 -0.64 4.17
N PHE A 122 11.36 -1.09 4.59
CA PHE A 122 10.51 -1.97 3.79
C PHE A 122 10.14 -1.35 2.45
N LEU A 123 9.60 -0.12 2.45
CA LEU A 123 9.19 0.56 1.22
C LEU A 123 10.36 0.77 0.26
N ASN A 124 11.53 1.14 0.77
CA ASN A 124 12.69 1.44 -0.08
C ASN A 124 13.17 0.26 -0.93
N LEU A 125 12.88 -0.99 -0.53
CA LEU A 125 13.39 -2.18 -1.21
C LEU A 125 12.76 -2.45 -2.58
N PHE A 126 11.55 -1.95 -2.82
CA PHE A 126 10.79 -2.27 -4.04
C PHE A 126 10.06 -1.05 -4.64
N THR A 127 10.21 0.14 -4.04
CA THR A 127 9.50 1.34 -4.51
C THR A 127 10.13 1.88 -5.79
N ASP A 128 9.33 2.00 -6.85
CA ASP A 128 9.71 2.72 -8.08
C ASP A 128 9.29 4.20 -8.06
N GLY A 129 8.36 4.57 -7.16
CA GLY A 129 7.88 5.94 -6.99
C GLY A 129 6.89 6.09 -5.83
N VAL A 130 6.69 7.32 -5.38
CA VAL A 130 5.84 7.64 -4.22
C VAL A 130 4.71 8.57 -4.63
N LEU A 131 3.51 8.26 -4.16
CA LEU A 131 2.36 9.17 -4.19
C LEU A 131 2.32 9.96 -2.89
N TYR A 132 2.73 11.22 -2.95
CA TYR A 132 2.73 12.14 -1.82
C TYR A 132 1.38 12.85 -1.68
N LEU A 133 0.76 12.71 -0.51
CA LEU A 133 -0.50 13.39 -0.19
C LEU A 133 -0.22 14.78 0.41
N ASN A 134 -0.27 15.81 -0.42
CA ASN A 134 -0.08 17.19 0.02
C ASN A 134 -1.37 17.71 0.70
N LYS A 135 -1.39 17.67 2.03
CA LYS A 135 -2.53 18.13 2.84
C LYS A 135 -2.82 19.62 2.70
N ALA A 136 -1.81 20.45 2.46
CA ALA A 136 -2.00 21.91 2.34
C ALA A 136 -2.70 22.28 1.03
N ARG A 137 -2.42 21.55 -0.04
CA ARG A 137 -3.00 21.77 -1.37
C ARG A 137 -4.20 20.88 -1.68
N CYS A 138 -4.50 19.89 -0.83
CA CYS A 138 -5.47 18.82 -1.09
C CYS A 138 -5.20 18.13 -2.44
N GLN A 139 -3.92 17.87 -2.74
CA GLN A 139 -3.46 17.30 -4.01
C GLN A 139 -2.61 16.06 -3.76
N VAL A 140 -2.61 15.15 -4.73
CA VAL A 140 -1.69 14.02 -4.80
C VAL A 140 -0.60 14.37 -5.80
N GLU A 141 0.65 14.33 -5.34
CA GLU A 141 1.84 14.59 -6.15
C GLU A 141 2.58 13.26 -6.36
N GLN A 142 3.04 12.99 -7.58
CA GLN A 142 3.77 11.78 -7.91
C GLN A 142 5.26 12.09 -8.09
N TYR A 143 6.09 11.27 -7.45
CA TYR A 143 7.53 11.31 -7.52
C TYR A 143 8.06 9.94 -7.95
N TRP A 144 9.18 9.91 -8.65
CA TRP A 144 9.82 8.69 -9.15
C TRP A 144 11.20 8.52 -8.51
N GLY A 145 11.57 7.28 -8.20
CA GLY A 145 12.76 6.94 -7.44
C GLY A 145 12.42 6.04 -6.26
N ASP A 146 13.47 5.57 -5.58
CA ASP A 146 13.28 4.82 -4.34
C ASP A 146 12.69 5.72 -3.24
N TYR A 147 12.26 5.10 -2.14
CA TYR A 147 11.53 5.81 -1.10
C TYR A 147 12.40 6.91 -0.46
N TYR A 148 13.67 6.63 -0.17
CA TYR A 148 14.55 7.58 0.50
C TYR A 148 14.91 8.78 -0.39
N ASP A 149 15.23 8.54 -1.66
CA ASP A 149 15.49 9.60 -2.63
C ASP A 149 14.30 10.54 -2.76
N VAL A 150 13.10 9.97 -2.82
CA VAL A 150 11.87 10.75 -2.96
C VAL A 150 11.54 11.54 -1.70
N VAL A 151 11.75 10.97 -0.51
CA VAL A 151 11.57 11.69 0.75
C VAL A 151 12.51 12.89 0.84
N GLU A 152 13.77 12.74 0.40
CA GLU A 152 14.73 13.85 0.33
C GLU A 152 14.26 14.93 -0.65
N GLN A 153 13.79 14.55 -1.84
CA GLN A 153 13.24 15.48 -2.83
C GLN A 153 12.05 16.27 -2.28
N ILE A 154 11.12 15.59 -1.60
CA ILE A 154 9.94 16.22 -0.98
C ILE A 154 10.39 17.21 0.11
N ALA A 155 11.33 16.81 0.97
CA ALA A 155 11.85 17.68 2.02
C ALA A 155 12.49 18.96 1.46
N ALA A 156 13.34 18.82 0.43
CA ALA A 156 13.97 19.96 -0.24
C ALA A 156 12.94 20.89 -0.91
N GLN A 157 11.89 20.33 -1.51
CA GLN A 157 10.80 21.10 -2.10
C GLN A 157 10.02 21.89 -1.04
N ILE A 158 9.69 21.25 0.09
CA ILE A 158 9.00 21.91 1.21
C ILE A 158 9.83 23.07 1.77
N GLU A 159 11.14 22.86 1.99
CA GLU A 159 12.04 23.91 2.49
C GLU A 159 12.11 25.11 1.54
N LYS A 160 12.22 24.83 0.24
CA LYS A 160 12.24 25.86 -0.81
C LYS A 160 10.95 26.67 -0.83
N GLU A 161 9.80 26.02 -0.68
CA GLU A 161 8.50 26.69 -0.61
C GLU A 161 8.37 27.57 0.65
N GLN A 162 8.81 27.08 1.81
CA GLN A 162 8.82 27.86 3.05
C GLN A 162 9.69 29.12 2.92
N MET A 163 10.89 29.01 2.35
CA MET A 163 11.76 30.15 2.10
C MET A 163 11.12 31.18 1.15
N GLN A 164 10.42 30.72 0.10
CA GLN A 164 9.73 31.61 -0.84
C GLN A 164 8.57 32.34 -0.17
N ASN A 165 7.78 31.63 0.64
CA ASN A 165 6.66 32.21 1.37
C ASN A 165 7.13 33.28 2.38
N ALA A 166 8.16 32.98 3.17
CA ALA A 166 8.74 33.95 4.11
C ALA A 166 9.27 35.21 3.40
N ARG A 167 9.89 35.05 2.22
CA ARG A 167 10.34 36.18 1.38
C ARG A 167 9.17 36.99 0.83
N ALA A 168 8.09 36.34 0.43
CA ALA A 168 6.88 37.00 -0.06
C ALA A 168 6.19 37.80 1.06
N GLU A 169 6.05 37.21 2.25
CA GLU A 169 5.48 37.86 3.43
C GLU A 169 6.28 39.11 3.83
N LYS A 170 7.61 39.01 3.86
CA LYS A 170 8.47 40.17 4.15
C LYS A 170 8.26 41.30 3.14
N LYS A 171 8.21 40.99 1.84
CA LYS A 171 7.95 41.99 0.79
C LYS A 171 6.58 42.65 0.95
N ILE A 172 5.57 41.88 1.33
CA ILE A 172 4.21 42.42 1.59
C ILE A 172 4.23 43.36 2.80
N ALA A 173 4.93 43.00 3.87
CA ALA A 173 5.08 43.85 5.05
C ALA A 173 5.79 45.16 4.71
N ASP A 174 6.96 45.09 4.05
CA ASP A 174 7.72 46.28 3.63
C ASP A 174 6.90 47.20 2.70
N ALA A 175 6.09 46.62 1.80
CA ALA A 175 5.20 47.39 0.92
C ALA A 175 4.08 48.08 1.69
N LYS A 176 3.46 47.41 2.68
CA LYS A 176 2.44 48.01 3.55
C LYS A 176 3.00 49.16 4.39
N GLU A 177 4.20 49.00 4.94
CA GLU A 177 4.86 50.09 5.68
C GLU A 177 5.13 51.30 4.80
N LYS A 178 5.63 51.11 3.58
CA LYS A 178 5.83 52.20 2.62
C LYS A 178 4.51 52.92 2.33
N ILE A 179 3.44 52.18 2.00
CA ILE A 179 2.13 52.77 1.73
C ILE A 179 1.63 53.58 2.93
N ASN A 180 1.73 53.06 4.15
CA ASN A 180 1.33 53.79 5.36
C ASN A 180 2.17 55.05 5.59
N PHE A 181 3.47 55.00 5.31
CA PHE A 181 4.36 56.16 5.43
C PHE A 181 4.00 57.28 4.43
N PHE A 182 3.60 56.94 3.21
CA PHE A 182 3.19 57.91 2.20
C PHE A 182 1.76 58.43 2.37
N SER A 183 0.86 57.67 3.03
CA SER A 183 -0.53 58.09 3.28
C SER A 183 -0.72 58.96 4.52
N ASN A 184 0.24 59.00 5.45
CA ASN A 184 0.22 59.83 6.66
C ASN A 184 1.00 61.17 6.51
N LYS A 185 1.22 61.63 5.28
CA LYS A 185 1.81 62.93 4.93
C LYS A 185 0.79 63.76 4.16
#